data_AF-A0A968VSJ3-F1
#
_entry.id   AF-A0A968VSJ3-F1
#
_cell.length_a   1.000
_cell.length_b   1.000
_cell.length_c   1.000
_cell.angle_alpha   90.00
_cell.angle_beta   90.00
_cell.angle_gamma   90.00
#
_symmetry.space_group_name_H-M   'P 1'
#
loop_
_entity.id
_entity.type
_entity.pdbx_description
1 polymer ?
#
loop_
_entity_poly.entity_id
_entity_poly.type
_entity_poly.pdbx_seq_one_letter_code
_entity_poly.pdbx_strand_id
1 'polypeptide(L)'
;MAETLQIVHTIDYKRGRADVLMAIAPYLPPELLAEALQTKRTIEREENFIRVLVDLVPRLPSELFAEAFQAAHAIKDEKERAKVLVKIASYLPPKLIANGLEAARAISSEHSHIEVLAKLAPILAGIPAKDALFVATLRDSARRGRPILLNDLAALMPWITALAKRAQQPMILAALARAVIETARCWP
;
A
#
# COMPACT_ATOMS: atom_id res chain seq x y z
N MET A 1 18.07 1.35 -26.41
CA MET A 1 17.47 1.48 -25.07
C MET A 1 18.28 2.37 -24.14
N ALA A 2 19.61 2.20 -24.03
CA ALA A 2 20.48 3.16 -23.32
C ALA A 2 20.35 4.61 -23.86
N GLU A 3 20.26 4.75 -25.19
CA GLU A 3 20.04 6.04 -25.87
C GLU A 3 18.69 6.70 -25.49
N THR A 4 17.63 5.90 -25.27
CA THR A 4 16.29 6.40 -24.94
C THR A 4 16.26 7.05 -23.56
N LEU A 5 17.04 6.54 -22.61
CA LEU A 5 17.16 7.12 -21.28
C LEU A 5 18.16 8.29 -21.24
N GLN A 6 19.20 8.23 -22.06
CA GLN A 6 20.09 9.37 -22.28
C GLN A 6 19.29 10.57 -22.80
N ILE A 7 18.30 10.33 -23.68
CA ILE A 7 17.32 11.35 -24.09
C ILE A 7 16.54 11.87 -22.86
N VAL A 8 15.99 11.01 -21.99
CA VAL A 8 15.32 11.45 -20.75
C VAL A 8 16.21 12.32 -19.87
N HIS A 9 17.48 11.93 -19.67
CA HIS A 9 18.45 12.69 -18.88
C HIS A 9 18.90 13.99 -19.59
N THR A 10 18.91 14.04 -20.92
CA THR A 10 19.22 15.26 -21.70
C THR A 10 18.02 16.20 -21.91
N ILE A 11 16.78 15.76 -21.64
CA ILE A 11 15.61 16.64 -21.69
C ILE A 11 15.73 17.68 -20.58
N ASP A 12 16.16 18.88 -20.95
CA ASP A 12 16.32 20.03 -20.06
C ASP A 12 14.95 20.52 -19.51
N TYR A 13 13.85 20.14 -20.18
CA TYR A 13 12.49 20.50 -19.80
C TYR A 13 11.88 19.54 -18.78
N LYS A 14 11.89 19.99 -17.53
CA LYS A 14 11.52 19.29 -16.29
C LYS A 14 10.10 18.70 -16.25
N ARG A 15 9.13 19.34 -16.92
CA ARG A 15 7.76 18.81 -17.08
C ARG A 15 7.74 17.69 -18.15
N GLY A 16 8.51 17.87 -19.20
CA GLY A 16 8.71 16.90 -20.28
C GLY A 16 9.33 15.60 -19.81
N ARG A 17 10.25 15.60 -18.82
CA ARG A 17 10.81 14.33 -18.30
C ARG A 17 9.75 13.40 -17.70
N ALA A 18 8.84 13.93 -16.88
CA ALA A 18 7.77 13.13 -16.29
C ALA A 18 6.79 12.63 -17.37
N ASP A 19 6.42 13.49 -18.31
CA ASP A 19 5.53 13.12 -19.43
C ASP A 19 6.16 12.06 -20.35
N VAL A 20 7.46 12.19 -20.65
CA VAL A 20 8.21 11.23 -21.44
C VAL A 20 8.37 9.91 -20.69
N LEU A 21 8.72 9.93 -19.40
CA LEU A 21 8.80 8.71 -18.59
C LEU A 21 7.46 7.95 -18.57
N MET A 22 6.34 8.64 -18.39
CA MET A 22 5.01 8.02 -18.46
C MET A 22 4.72 7.44 -19.86
N ALA A 23 5.08 8.17 -20.93
CA ALA A 23 4.84 7.74 -22.31
C ALA A 23 5.68 6.50 -22.69
N ILE A 24 6.92 6.41 -22.20
CA ILE A 24 7.83 5.30 -22.53
C ILE A 24 7.76 4.14 -21.54
N ALA A 25 7.20 4.33 -20.35
CA ALA A 25 7.11 3.32 -19.29
C ALA A 25 6.60 1.95 -19.74
N PRO A 26 5.59 1.82 -20.63
CA PRO A 26 5.14 0.51 -21.13
C PRO A 26 6.21 -0.28 -21.89
N TYR A 27 7.27 0.38 -22.35
CA TYR A 27 8.33 -0.19 -23.17
C TYR A 27 9.68 -0.27 -22.42
N LEU A 28 9.72 0.11 -21.14
CA LEU A 28 10.94 0.09 -20.36
C LEU A 28 11.19 -1.31 -19.76
N PRO A 29 12.45 -1.80 -19.82
CA PRO A 29 12.84 -2.99 -19.08
C PRO A 29 12.90 -2.70 -17.56
N PRO A 30 12.84 -3.74 -16.70
CA PRO A 30 12.81 -3.61 -15.25
C PRO A 30 13.92 -2.71 -14.67
N GLU A 31 15.13 -2.79 -15.20
CA GLU A 31 16.28 -2.02 -14.71
C GLU A 31 16.04 -0.51 -14.85
N LEU A 32 15.37 -0.11 -15.93
CA LEU A 32 15.04 1.30 -16.20
C LEU A 32 13.82 1.76 -15.42
N LEU A 33 12.87 0.86 -15.11
CA LEU A 33 11.79 1.14 -14.15
C LEU A 33 12.36 1.37 -12.74
N ALA A 34 13.35 0.59 -12.31
CA ALA A 34 14.01 0.76 -11.02
C ALA A 34 14.70 2.13 -10.93
N GLU A 35 15.41 2.54 -11.98
CA GLU A 35 16.02 3.87 -12.05
C GLU A 35 14.97 5.00 -12.02
N ALA A 36 13.83 4.81 -12.69
CA ALA A 36 12.70 5.74 -12.66
C ALA A 36 12.10 5.94 -11.25
N LEU A 37 12.11 4.90 -10.40
CA LEU A 37 11.69 4.99 -9.00
C LEU A 37 12.69 5.75 -8.13
N GLN A 38 13.98 5.68 -8.47
CA GLN A 38 15.07 6.36 -7.74
C GLN A 38 15.25 7.83 -8.17
N THR A 39 14.68 8.25 -9.29
CA THR A 39 14.90 9.58 -9.89
C THR A 39 14.18 10.72 -9.16
N LYS A 40 13.63 10.49 -7.96
CA LYS A 40 13.06 11.56 -7.11
C LYS A 40 14.00 12.77 -6.98
N ARG A 41 15.32 12.53 -6.92
CA ARG A 41 16.33 13.60 -6.83
C ARG A 41 16.42 14.48 -8.08
N THR A 42 15.96 14.00 -9.24
CA THR A 42 16.03 14.69 -10.53
C THR A 42 14.71 15.34 -10.95
N ILE A 43 13.60 14.94 -10.31
CA ILE A 43 12.28 15.53 -10.53
C ILE A 43 12.04 16.57 -9.43
N GLU A 44 12.29 17.85 -9.74
CA GLU A 44 12.20 18.96 -8.78
C GLU A 44 10.83 19.10 -8.08
N ARG A 45 9.74 18.78 -8.78
CA ARG A 45 8.39 18.90 -8.25
C ARG A 45 7.87 17.57 -7.75
N GLU A 46 7.56 17.50 -6.46
CA GLU A 46 7.00 16.31 -5.83
C GLU A 46 5.71 15.82 -6.52
N GLU A 47 4.85 16.73 -6.97
CA GLU A 47 3.64 16.42 -7.76
C GLU A 47 3.94 15.62 -9.03
N ASN A 48 4.99 15.98 -9.76
CA ASN A 48 5.38 15.26 -10.98
C ASN A 48 5.90 13.86 -10.64
N PHE A 49 6.66 13.74 -9.55
CA PHE A 49 7.17 12.45 -9.07
C PHE A 49 6.03 11.53 -8.63
N ILE A 50 5.05 12.06 -7.88
CA ILE A 50 3.84 11.33 -7.49
C ILE A 50 3.12 10.81 -8.73
N ARG A 51 2.92 11.66 -9.74
CA ARG A 51 2.26 11.28 -10.99
C ARG A 51 2.98 10.15 -11.72
N VAL A 52 4.31 10.25 -11.85
CA VAL A 52 5.14 9.18 -12.43
C VAL A 52 5.00 7.89 -11.63
N LEU A 53 5.15 7.96 -10.30
CA LEU A 53 5.06 6.79 -9.43
C LEU A 53 3.70 6.09 -9.53
N VAL A 54 2.60 6.85 -9.50
CA VAL A 54 1.23 6.33 -9.64
C VAL A 54 0.99 5.67 -11.00
N ASP A 55 1.58 6.19 -12.07
CA ASP A 55 1.47 5.63 -13.43
C ASP A 55 2.37 4.40 -13.64
N LEU A 56 3.53 4.35 -12.98
CA LEU A 56 4.44 3.21 -13.03
C LEU A 56 3.91 1.99 -12.26
N VAL A 57 3.30 2.18 -11.08
CA VAL A 57 2.87 1.10 -10.18
C VAL A 57 2.12 -0.05 -10.87
N PRO A 58 1.11 0.19 -11.73
CA PRO A 58 0.40 -0.89 -12.43
C PRO A 58 1.28 -1.73 -13.37
N ARG A 59 2.45 -1.23 -13.76
CA ARG A 59 3.37 -1.84 -14.72
C ARG A 59 4.64 -2.38 -14.05
N LEU A 60 4.78 -2.21 -12.73
CA LEU A 60 5.98 -2.66 -12.04
C LEU A 60 6.02 -4.18 -11.99
N PRO A 61 7.15 -4.80 -12.38
CA PRO A 61 7.42 -6.18 -12.01
C PRO A 61 7.45 -6.27 -10.48
N SER A 62 7.05 -7.43 -9.97
CA SER A 62 6.89 -7.63 -8.54
C SER A 62 8.16 -7.32 -7.72
N GLU A 63 9.32 -7.53 -8.31
CA GLU A 63 10.63 -7.32 -7.74
C GLU A 63 10.87 -5.84 -7.38
N LEU A 64 10.16 -4.90 -8.02
CA LEU A 64 10.33 -3.45 -7.85
C LEU A 64 9.32 -2.79 -6.89
N PHE A 65 8.43 -3.57 -6.27
CA PHE A 65 7.46 -3.00 -5.33
C PHE A 65 8.13 -2.49 -4.05
N ALA A 66 9.25 -3.09 -3.63
CA ALA A 66 9.99 -2.60 -2.46
C ALA A 66 10.54 -1.19 -2.72
N GLU A 67 11.10 -0.96 -3.90
CA GLU A 67 11.59 0.33 -4.38
C GLU A 67 10.43 1.32 -4.53
N ALA A 68 9.26 0.87 -5.01
CA ALA A 68 8.07 1.72 -5.08
C ALA A 68 7.58 2.17 -3.70
N PHE A 69 7.60 1.29 -2.70
CA PHE A 69 7.30 1.65 -1.32
C PHE A 69 8.31 2.65 -0.77
N GLN A 70 9.62 2.44 -0.99
CA GLN A 70 10.66 3.39 -0.59
C GLN A 70 10.48 4.76 -1.27
N ALA A 71 10.20 4.77 -2.57
CA ALA A 71 9.89 5.95 -3.36
C ALA A 71 8.68 6.72 -2.79
N ALA A 72 7.60 6.01 -2.44
CA ALA A 72 6.44 6.60 -1.80
C ALA A 72 6.77 7.16 -0.41
N HIS A 73 7.52 6.43 0.41
CA HIS A 73 7.96 6.89 1.74
C HIS A 73 8.80 8.16 1.68
N ALA A 74 9.54 8.39 0.60
CA ALA A 74 10.31 9.60 0.43
C ALA A 74 9.43 10.85 0.23
N ILE A 75 8.15 10.72 -0.14
CA ILE A 75 7.18 11.82 -0.31
C ILE A 75 7.02 12.60 1.00
N LYS A 76 7.23 13.92 0.94
CA LYS A 76 7.21 14.82 2.10
C LYS A 76 5.80 15.08 2.56
N ASP A 77 4.91 15.43 1.63
CA ASP A 77 3.50 15.63 1.96
C ASP A 77 2.87 14.31 2.41
N GLU A 78 2.36 14.28 3.65
CA GLU A 78 1.82 13.06 4.23
C GLU A 78 0.57 12.57 3.52
N LYS A 79 -0.30 13.49 3.07
CA LYS A 79 -1.54 13.14 2.38
C LYS A 79 -1.24 12.53 1.02
N GLU A 80 -0.30 13.11 0.27
CA GLU A 80 0.13 12.57 -1.01
C GLU A 80 0.91 11.26 -0.84
N ARG A 81 1.80 11.16 0.16
CA ARG A 81 2.48 9.90 0.50
C ARG A 81 1.47 8.79 0.72
N ALA A 82 0.45 9.06 1.53
CA ALA A 82 -0.54 8.07 1.89
C ALA A 82 -1.42 7.65 0.69
N LYS A 83 -1.82 8.58 -0.18
CA LYS A 83 -2.50 8.27 -1.46
C LYS A 83 -1.66 7.35 -2.35
N VAL A 84 -0.36 7.61 -2.47
CA VAL A 84 0.54 6.78 -3.26
C VAL A 84 0.68 5.38 -2.65
N LEU A 85 0.79 5.27 -1.33
CA LEU A 85 0.84 3.98 -0.63
C LEU A 85 -0.44 3.16 -0.84
N VAL A 86 -1.62 3.80 -0.80
CA VAL A 86 -2.91 3.16 -1.16
C VAL A 86 -2.89 2.66 -2.61
N LYS A 87 -2.36 3.46 -3.53
CA LYS A 87 -2.22 3.05 -4.93
C LYS A 87 -1.31 1.83 -5.06
N ILE A 88 -0.13 1.83 -4.43
CA ILE A 88 0.81 0.69 -4.45
C ILE A 88 0.14 -0.57 -3.89
N ALA A 89 -0.53 -0.46 -2.74
CA ALA A 89 -1.23 -1.58 -2.12
C ALA A 89 -2.29 -2.21 -3.02
N SER A 90 -2.93 -1.42 -3.88
CA SER A 90 -3.98 -1.89 -4.81
C SER A 90 -3.45 -2.75 -5.96
N TYR A 91 -2.15 -2.70 -6.24
CA TYR A 91 -1.49 -3.53 -7.29
C TYR A 91 -0.53 -4.55 -6.70
N LEU A 92 -0.52 -4.70 -5.37
CA LEU A 92 0.46 -5.51 -4.67
C LEU A 92 0.28 -7.00 -5.01
N PRO A 93 1.30 -7.69 -5.53
CA PRO A 93 1.25 -9.12 -5.74
C PRO A 93 1.04 -9.87 -4.41
N PRO A 94 0.29 -11.00 -4.39
CA PRO A 94 0.08 -11.81 -3.19
C PRO A 94 1.35 -12.15 -2.39
N LYS A 95 2.48 -12.37 -3.08
CA LYS A 95 3.77 -12.69 -2.46
C LYS A 95 4.33 -11.55 -1.59
N LEU A 96 3.91 -10.30 -1.82
CA LEU A 96 4.40 -9.11 -1.13
C LEU A 96 3.42 -8.51 -0.13
N ILE A 97 2.32 -9.20 0.17
CA ILE A 97 1.27 -8.67 1.05
C ILE A 97 1.76 -8.28 2.45
N ALA A 98 2.83 -8.92 2.94
CA ALA A 98 3.47 -8.57 4.20
C ALA A 98 4.09 -7.16 4.17
N ASN A 99 4.74 -6.79 3.06
CA ASN A 99 5.26 -5.43 2.85
C ASN A 99 4.11 -4.41 2.80
N GLY A 100 2.95 -4.79 2.24
CA GLY A 100 1.75 -3.96 2.26
C GLY A 100 1.25 -3.67 3.68
N LEU A 101 1.21 -4.69 4.55
CA LEU A 101 0.84 -4.53 5.97
C LEU A 101 1.85 -3.66 6.73
N GLU A 102 3.15 -3.84 6.46
CA GLU A 102 4.20 -3.00 7.05
C GLU A 102 4.07 -1.53 6.61
N ALA A 103 3.83 -1.29 5.32
CA ALA A 103 3.56 0.04 4.79
C ALA A 103 2.30 0.66 5.42
N ALA A 104 1.21 -0.11 5.58
CA ALA A 104 0.01 0.35 6.27
C ALA A 104 0.33 0.81 7.70
N ARG A 105 1.11 0.02 8.43
CA ARG A 105 1.55 0.33 9.80
C ARG A 105 2.37 1.62 9.89
N ALA A 106 3.18 1.93 8.88
CA ALA A 106 4.00 3.13 8.83
C ALA A 106 3.21 4.41 8.46
N ILE A 107 1.93 4.30 8.10
CA ILE A 107 1.07 5.46 7.78
C ILE A 107 0.52 6.09 9.07
N SER A 108 0.88 7.35 9.30
CA SER A 108 0.35 8.14 10.42
C SER A 108 -1.11 8.56 10.20
N SER A 109 -1.48 8.99 8.99
CA SER A 109 -2.87 9.30 8.60
C SER A 109 -3.82 8.11 8.83
N GLU A 110 -4.72 8.23 9.81
CA GLU A 110 -5.70 7.19 10.14
C GLU A 110 -6.59 6.81 8.93
N HIS A 111 -7.09 7.81 8.20
CA HIS A 111 -7.94 7.57 7.03
C HIS A 111 -7.23 6.71 5.97
N SER A 112 -5.99 7.06 5.67
CA SER A 112 -5.21 6.36 4.63
C SER A 112 -4.72 4.99 5.12
N HIS A 113 -4.41 4.85 6.41
CA HIS A 113 -4.11 3.56 7.03
C HIS A 113 -5.26 2.58 6.84
N ILE A 114 -6.49 3.00 7.19
CA ILE A 114 -7.71 2.20 7.05
C ILE A 114 -7.95 1.86 5.58
N GLU A 115 -7.74 2.81 4.67
CA GLU A 115 -7.91 2.58 3.23
C GLU A 115 -6.93 1.51 2.71
N VAL A 116 -5.66 1.54 3.11
CA VAL A 116 -4.69 0.49 2.76
C VAL A 116 -5.17 -0.86 3.30
N LEU A 117 -5.53 -0.95 4.59
CA LEU A 117 -6.01 -2.21 5.17
C LEU A 117 -7.25 -2.75 4.44
N ALA A 118 -8.20 -1.87 4.06
CA ALA A 118 -9.38 -2.25 3.30
C ALA A 118 -9.05 -2.81 1.90
N LYS A 119 -7.98 -2.32 1.26
CA LYS A 119 -7.48 -2.88 -0.02
C LYS A 119 -6.77 -4.22 0.16
N LEU A 120 -6.01 -4.38 1.25
CA LEU A 120 -5.26 -5.62 1.52
C LEU A 120 -6.17 -6.75 2.03
N ALA A 121 -7.24 -6.43 2.76
CA ALA A 121 -8.14 -7.40 3.37
C ALA A 121 -8.69 -8.48 2.41
N PRO A 122 -9.27 -8.15 1.23
CA PRO A 122 -9.75 -9.18 0.31
C PRO A 122 -8.62 -10.04 -0.26
N ILE A 123 -7.41 -9.49 -0.42
CA ILE A 123 -6.24 -10.24 -0.88
C ILE A 123 -5.80 -11.23 0.21
N LEU A 124 -5.70 -10.78 1.46
CA LEU A 124 -5.38 -11.62 2.62
C LEU A 124 -6.43 -12.72 2.85
N ALA A 125 -7.71 -12.41 2.64
CA ALA A 125 -8.79 -13.39 2.69
C ALA A 125 -8.57 -14.57 1.73
N GLY A 126 -7.95 -14.32 0.57
CA GLY A 126 -7.64 -15.32 -0.45
C GLY A 126 -6.33 -16.10 -0.22
N ILE A 127 -5.53 -15.78 0.80
CA ILE A 127 -4.20 -16.38 1.01
C ILE A 127 -4.11 -17.01 2.42
N PRO A 128 -4.57 -18.27 2.61
CA PRO A 128 -4.55 -18.93 3.92
C PRO A 128 -3.17 -18.99 4.57
N ALA A 129 -2.11 -19.10 3.77
CA ALA A 129 -0.73 -19.10 4.26
C ALA A 129 -0.31 -17.81 5.01
N LYS A 130 -1.12 -16.75 4.95
CA LYS A 130 -0.87 -15.47 5.62
C LYS A 130 -1.74 -15.25 6.85
N ASP A 131 -2.62 -16.18 7.20
CA ASP A 131 -3.52 -16.06 8.36
C ASP A 131 -2.80 -15.83 9.69
N ALA A 132 -1.57 -16.36 9.84
CA ALA A 132 -0.73 -16.12 11.01
C ALA A 132 -0.37 -14.64 11.23
N LEU A 133 -0.43 -13.81 10.19
CA LEU A 133 -0.18 -12.36 10.29
C LEU A 133 -1.32 -11.62 11.01
N PHE A 134 -2.53 -12.17 11.06
CA PHE A 134 -3.71 -11.49 11.58
C PHE A 134 -3.54 -11.03 13.03
N VAL A 135 -3.01 -11.91 13.88
CA VAL A 135 -2.76 -11.60 15.30
C VAL A 135 -1.74 -10.48 15.47
N ALA A 136 -0.70 -10.45 14.63
CA ALA A 136 0.30 -9.40 14.65
C ALA A 136 -0.31 -8.05 14.21
N THR A 137 -1.11 -8.05 13.13
CA THR A 137 -1.84 -6.86 12.66
C THR A 137 -2.75 -6.30 13.75
N LEU A 138 -3.58 -7.14 14.39
CA LEU A 138 -4.46 -6.70 15.47
C LEU A 138 -3.69 -6.16 16.69
N ARG A 139 -2.56 -6.78 17.04
CA ARG A 139 -1.72 -6.30 18.14
C ARG A 139 -1.16 -4.91 17.85
N ASP A 140 -0.75 -4.66 16.61
CA ASP A 140 -0.26 -3.36 16.20
C ASP A 140 -1.38 -2.30 16.19
N SER A 141 -2.57 -2.64 15.67
CA SER A 141 -3.75 -1.78 15.75
C SER A 141 -4.14 -1.44 17.19
N ALA A 142 -4.14 -2.44 18.09
CA ALA A 142 -4.46 -2.26 19.50
C ALA A 142 -3.47 -1.31 20.21
N ARG A 143 -2.18 -1.37 19.85
CA ARG A 143 -1.15 -0.46 20.39
C ARG A 143 -1.34 1.00 19.97
N ARG A 144 -1.94 1.24 18.80
CA ARG A 144 -2.25 2.60 18.33
C ARG A 144 -3.47 3.20 19.01
N GLY A 145 -4.25 2.37 19.70
CA GLY A 145 -5.39 2.80 20.50
C GLY A 145 -6.71 2.25 19.99
N ARG A 146 -7.74 2.42 20.82
CA ARG A 146 -9.06 1.83 20.60
C ARG A 146 -9.76 2.31 19.32
N PRO A 147 -9.82 3.61 18.99
CA PRO A 147 -10.53 4.05 17.78
C PRO A 147 -9.96 3.42 16.52
N ILE A 148 -8.63 3.35 16.43
CA ILE A 148 -7.90 2.73 15.31
C ILE A 148 -8.19 1.23 15.25
N LEU A 149 -8.12 0.51 16.38
CA LEU A 149 -8.45 -0.92 16.41
C LEU A 149 -9.86 -1.21 15.88
N LEU A 150 -10.85 -0.42 16.26
CA LEU A 150 -12.23 -0.60 15.82
C LEU A 150 -12.38 -0.37 14.31
N ASN A 151 -11.73 0.66 13.77
CA ASN A 151 -11.74 0.95 12.35
C ASN A 151 -10.98 -0.12 11.55
N ASP A 152 -9.84 -0.59 12.05
CA ASP A 152 -9.04 -1.63 11.42
C ASP A 152 -9.79 -2.96 11.39
N LEU A 153 -10.49 -3.32 12.48
CA LEU A 153 -11.38 -4.48 12.50
C LEU A 153 -12.46 -4.40 11.42
N ALA A 154 -13.07 -3.22 11.25
CA ALA A 154 -14.07 -3.00 10.19
C ALA A 154 -13.45 -3.14 8.78
N ALA A 155 -12.26 -2.57 8.54
CA ALA A 155 -11.55 -2.66 7.27
C ALA A 155 -11.11 -4.10 6.94
N LEU A 156 -10.74 -4.88 7.96
CA LEU A 156 -10.26 -6.25 7.82
C LEU A 156 -11.38 -7.30 7.74
N MET A 157 -12.65 -6.90 7.77
CA MET A 157 -13.81 -7.81 7.74
C MET A 157 -13.74 -8.93 6.67
N PRO A 158 -13.28 -8.68 5.42
CA PRO A 158 -13.08 -9.76 4.45
C PRO A 158 -12.14 -10.86 4.95
N TRP A 159 -11.02 -10.48 5.59
CA TRP A 159 -10.06 -11.42 6.14
C TRP A 159 -10.59 -12.15 7.38
N ILE A 160 -11.26 -11.42 8.29
CA ILE A 160 -11.91 -12.01 9.48
C ILE A 160 -12.94 -13.05 9.06
N THR A 161 -13.75 -12.74 8.05
CA THR A 161 -14.76 -13.67 7.53
C THR A 161 -14.13 -14.94 6.96
N ALA A 162 -13.04 -14.78 6.22
CA ALA A 162 -12.31 -15.90 5.65
C ALA A 162 -11.67 -16.79 6.73
N LEU A 163 -11.10 -16.18 7.78
CA LEU A 163 -10.57 -16.88 8.96
C LEU A 163 -11.65 -17.69 9.68
N ALA A 164 -12.80 -17.08 9.97
CA ALA A 164 -13.91 -17.74 10.64
C ALA A 164 -14.43 -18.94 9.85
N LYS A 165 -14.53 -18.80 8.51
CA LYS A 165 -14.92 -19.89 7.62
C LYS A 165 -13.89 -21.03 7.64
N ARG A 166 -12.59 -20.71 7.57
CA ARG A 166 -11.51 -21.71 7.61
C ARG A 166 -11.41 -22.43 8.95
N ALA A 167 -11.65 -21.72 10.05
CA ALA A 167 -11.70 -22.29 11.39
C ALA A 167 -12.97 -23.11 11.67
N GLN A 168 -13.92 -23.18 10.73
CA GLN A 168 -15.26 -23.78 10.92
C GLN A 168 -16.03 -23.17 12.11
N GLN A 169 -15.77 -21.90 12.42
CA GLN A 169 -16.37 -21.16 13.54
C GLN A 169 -17.13 -19.94 13.03
N PRO A 170 -18.23 -20.11 12.26
CA PRO A 170 -18.95 -18.99 11.66
C PRO A 170 -19.60 -18.06 12.71
N MET A 171 -19.97 -18.60 13.88
CA MET A 171 -20.51 -17.81 14.99
C MET A 171 -19.47 -16.92 15.66
N ILE A 172 -18.17 -17.13 15.43
CA ILE A 172 -17.13 -16.29 16.02
C ILE A 172 -17.26 -14.85 15.53
N LEU A 173 -17.73 -14.61 14.30
CA LEU A 173 -17.97 -13.26 13.78
C LEU A 173 -19.08 -12.55 14.56
N ALA A 174 -20.18 -13.25 14.86
CA ALA A 174 -21.27 -12.71 15.65
C ALA A 174 -20.83 -12.44 17.09
N ALA A 175 -20.03 -13.35 17.68
CA ALA A 175 -19.46 -13.17 19.02
C ALA A 175 -18.45 -12.01 19.07
N LEU A 176 -17.60 -11.86 18.05
CA LEU A 176 -16.60 -10.80 17.95
C LEU A 176 -17.29 -9.44 17.71
N ALA A 177 -18.29 -9.38 16.83
CA ALA A 177 -19.12 -8.18 16.64
C ALA A 177 -19.86 -7.80 17.94
N ARG A 178 -20.41 -8.78 18.66
CA ARG A 178 -21.07 -8.56 19.94
C ARG A 178 -20.10 -8.04 21.00
N ALA A 179 -18.94 -8.68 21.15
CA ALA A 179 -17.89 -8.27 22.07
C ALA A 179 -17.38 -6.86 21.74
N VAL A 180 -17.21 -6.52 20.46
CA VAL A 180 -16.84 -5.18 20.00
C VAL A 180 -17.92 -4.15 20.37
N ILE A 181 -19.21 -4.45 20.15
CA ILE A 181 -20.31 -3.54 20.49
C ILE A 181 -20.44 -3.36 22.01
N GLU A 182 -20.34 -4.43 22.78
CA GLU A 182 -20.47 -4.39 24.24
C GLU A 182 -19.29 -3.67 24.88
N THR A 183 -18.06 -4.00 24.49
CA THR A 183 -16.88 -3.24 24.93
C THR A 183 -16.95 -1.79 24.46
N ALA A 184 -17.49 -1.52 23.27
CA ALA A 184 -17.63 -0.16 22.79
C ALA A 184 -18.61 0.70 23.61
N ARG A 185 -19.63 0.08 24.22
CA ARG A 185 -20.59 0.74 25.11
C ARG A 185 -20.06 0.93 26.54
N CYS A 186 -19.08 0.15 26.96
CA CYS A 186 -18.57 0.12 28.34
C CYS A 186 -17.30 0.93 28.57
N TRP A 187 -16.80 1.65 27.57
CA TRP A 187 -15.66 2.55 27.76
C TRP A 187 -16.13 4.02 27.87
N PRO A 188 -15.58 4.80 28.82
CA PRO A 188 -15.83 6.23 28.94
C PRO A 188 -15.38 7.03 27.71
#